data_AF-A0A7J6RXR9-F1
#
_entry.id   AF-A0A7J6RXR9-F1
#
_cell.length_a   1.000
_cell.length_b   1.000
_cell.length_c   1.000
_cell.angle_alpha   90.00
_cell.angle_beta   90.00
_cell.angle_gamma   90.00
#
_symmetry.space_group_name_H-M   'P 1'
#
loop_
_entity.id
_entity.type
_entity.pdbx_description
1 polymer ?
#
loop_
_entity_poly.entity_id
_entity_poly.type
_entity_poly.pdbx_seq_one_letter_code
_entity_poly.pdbx_strand_id
1 'polypeptide(L)'
;MDSSTTRRGKPCWYRRSDVGVSNAINDGVFLYSTIFPLIRRIASKKEWLMDVMEVFANIEQCTLIGQHLDVNGGGGAALQEKKNNKGEEKEIERFNTIALYKTA
;
A
#
# COMPACT_ATOMS: atom_id res chain seq x y z
N MET A 1 -9.98 2.47 -1.21
CA MET A 1 -9.65 1.05 -1.46
C MET A 1 -10.60 0.19 -0.63
N ASP A 2 -10.39 0.03 0.68
CA ASP A 2 -11.07 -1.02 1.46
C ASP A 2 -12.38 -0.61 2.15
N SER A 3 -12.88 0.60 1.89
CA SER A 3 -14.12 1.15 2.49
C SER A 3 -14.19 1.12 4.02
N SER A 4 -13.04 1.09 4.70
CA SER A 4 -12.94 1.04 6.16
C SER A 4 -13.71 2.18 6.85
N THR A 5 -14.28 1.89 8.02
CA THR A 5 -15.10 2.84 8.79
C THR A 5 -14.26 3.70 9.74
N THR A 6 -13.31 3.07 10.44
CA THR A 6 -12.47 3.71 11.47
C THR A 6 -10.99 3.40 11.29
N ARG A 7 -10.12 4.33 11.69
CA ARG A 7 -8.66 4.15 11.79
C ARG A 7 -8.18 4.85 13.06
N ARG A 8 -7.40 4.14 13.90
CA ARG A 8 -6.86 4.67 15.18
C ARG A 8 -7.95 5.28 16.09
N GLY A 9 -9.09 4.60 16.22
CA GLY A 9 -10.21 5.02 17.09
C GLY A 9 -11.05 6.20 16.57
N LYS A 10 -10.79 6.71 15.36
CA LYS A 10 -11.53 7.84 14.76
C LYS A 10 -12.09 7.43 13.38
N PRO A 11 -13.09 8.15 12.85
CA PRO A 11 -13.53 7.96 11.46
C PRO A 11 -12.35 8.03 10.48
N CYS A 12 -12.35 7.16 9.47
CA CYS A 12 -11.37 7.26 8.38
C CYS A 12 -11.42 8.66 7.75
N TRP A 13 -10.27 9.17 7.29
CA TRP A 13 -10.14 10.54 6.77
C TRP A 13 -11.21 10.89 5.72
N TYR A 14 -11.42 10.00 4.75
CA TYR A 14 -12.42 10.17 3.68
C TYR A 14 -13.88 10.17 4.15
N ARG A 15 -14.17 9.69 5.36
CA ARG A 15 -15.53 9.63 5.94
C ARG A 15 -15.90 10.90 6.69
N ARG A 16 -14.96 11.81 6.93
CA ARG A 16 -15.31 13.09 7.55
C ARG A 16 -16.14 13.91 6.56
N SER A 17 -17.20 14.54 7.05
CA SER A 17 -18.14 15.33 6.24
C SER A 17 -17.49 16.56 5.60
N ASP A 18 -16.41 17.08 6.18
CA ASP A 18 -15.63 18.22 5.68
C ASP A 18 -14.54 17.83 4.67
N VAL A 19 -14.32 16.52 4.43
CA VAL A 19 -13.26 16.01 3.54
C VAL A 19 -13.89 15.31 2.33
N GLY A 20 -14.60 14.20 2.55
CA GLY A 20 -15.13 13.36 1.46
C GLY A 20 -14.05 12.59 0.68
N VAL A 21 -14.49 11.75 -0.26
CA VAL A 21 -13.61 10.82 -1.01
C VAL A 21 -12.62 11.57 -1.91
N SER A 22 -13.10 12.55 -2.69
CA SER A 22 -12.27 13.24 -3.68
C SER A 22 -11.10 14.00 -3.03
N ASN A 23 -11.37 14.75 -1.95
CA ASN A 23 -10.29 15.44 -1.24
C ASN A 23 -9.36 14.44 -0.55
N ALA A 24 -9.88 13.37 0.05
CA ALA A 24 -9.02 12.38 0.69
C ALA A 24 -8.04 11.69 -0.28
N ILE A 25 -8.44 11.49 -1.54
CA ILE A 25 -7.53 10.99 -2.58
C ILE A 25 -6.43 12.02 -2.85
N ASN A 26 -6.80 13.28 -3.09
CA ASN A 26 -5.85 14.37 -3.33
C ASN A 26 -4.90 14.57 -2.14
N ASP A 27 -5.42 14.55 -0.91
CA ASP A 27 -4.64 14.68 0.32
C ASP A 27 -3.64 13.54 0.50
N GLY A 28 -4.01 12.32 0.08
CA GLY A 28 -3.10 11.18 0.06
C GLY A 28 -1.92 11.41 -0.88
N VAL A 29 -2.18 11.89 -2.10
CA VAL A 29 -1.14 12.25 -3.07
C VAL A 29 -0.28 13.41 -2.53
N PHE A 30 -0.91 14.40 -1.89
CA PHE A 30 -0.22 15.52 -1.27
C PHE A 30 0.75 15.05 -0.19
N LEU A 31 0.29 14.22 0.76
CA LEU A 31 1.13 13.63 1.81
C LEU A 31 2.35 12.91 1.21
N TYR A 32 2.13 12.06 0.20
CA TYR A 32 3.20 11.36 -0.48
C TYR A 32 4.20 12.32 -1.15
N SER A 33 3.71 13.35 -1.85
CA SER A 33 4.56 14.35 -2.52
C SER A 33 5.47 15.13 -1.57
N THR A 34 5.15 15.18 -0.27
CA THR A 34 5.99 15.85 0.73
C THR A 34 7.22 15.05 1.16
N ILE A 35 7.25 13.73 0.92
CA ILE A 35 8.29 12.82 1.45
C ILE A 35 9.68 13.19 0.91
N PHE A 36 9.87 13.17 -0.41
CA PHE A 36 11.19 13.44 -1.00
C PHE A 36 11.70 14.88 -0.78
N PRO A 37 10.86 15.93 -0.89
CA PRO A 37 11.26 17.28 -0.48
C PRO A 37 11.73 17.36 0.97
N LEU A 38 11.06 16.66 1.89
CA LEU A 38 11.44 16.64 3.31
C LEU A 38 12.77 15.91 3.53
N ILE A 39 12.95 14.74 2.89
CA ILE A 39 14.22 14.00 2.93
C ILE A 39 15.37 14.88 2.41
N ARG A 40 15.19 15.52 1.24
CA ARG A 40 16.17 16.46 0.67
C ARG A 40 16.49 17.59 1.62
N ARG A 41 15.49 18.19 2.26
CA ARG A 41 15.70 19.29 3.20
C ARG A 41 16.56 18.87 4.40
N ILE A 42 16.32 17.68 4.95
CA ILE A 42 17.02 17.16 6.14
C ILE A 42 18.44 16.68 5.78
N ALA A 43 18.60 16.02 4.64
CA ALA A 43 19.80 15.27 4.30
C ALA A 43 20.59 15.84 3.09
N SER A 44 20.31 17.08 2.67
CA SER A 44 20.93 17.72 1.48
C SER A 44 22.46 17.67 1.39
N LYS A 45 23.16 17.60 2.53
CA LYS A 45 24.63 17.53 2.62
C LYS A 45 25.15 16.17 3.09
N LYS A 46 24.30 15.15 3.13
CA LYS A 46 24.66 13.82 3.60
C LYS A 46 25.01 12.95 2.40
N GLU A 47 26.14 12.25 2.49
CA GLU A 47 26.63 11.38 1.41
C GLU A 47 25.65 10.26 1.09
N TRP A 48 24.92 9.75 2.09
CA TRP A 48 23.91 8.70 1.97
C TRP A 48 22.54 9.17 1.44
N LEU A 49 22.38 10.43 1.05
CA LEU A 49 21.09 10.98 0.61
C LEU A 49 20.47 10.15 -0.52
N MET A 50 21.29 9.77 -1.51
CA MET A 50 20.82 9.02 -2.67
C MET A 50 20.39 7.60 -2.29
N ASP A 51 21.15 6.93 -1.43
CA ASP A 51 20.80 5.59 -0.92
C ASP A 51 19.43 5.61 -0.22
N VAL A 52 19.18 6.64 0.60
CA VAL A 52 17.88 6.81 1.27
C VAL A 52 16.78 7.06 0.25
N MET A 53 16.98 7.92 -0.76
CA MET A 53 15.95 8.14 -1.79
C MET A 53 15.62 6.86 -2.56
N GLU A 54 16.63 6.07 -2.91
CA GLU A 54 16.47 4.81 -3.62
C GLU A 54 15.69 3.79 -2.78
N VAL A 55 16.03 3.64 -1.50
CA VAL A 55 15.30 2.75 -0.59
C VAL A 55 13.82 3.14 -0.50
N PHE A 56 13.51 4.43 -0.36
CA PHE A 56 12.12 4.89 -0.31
C PHE A 56 11.35 4.60 -1.61
N ALA A 57 11.96 4.86 -2.77
CA ALA A 57 11.34 4.59 -4.07
C ALA A 57 11.10 3.09 -4.30
N ASN A 58 12.06 2.24 -3.93
CA ASN A 58 11.93 0.79 -4.06
C ASN A 58 10.83 0.22 -3.15
N ILE A 59 10.81 0.64 -1.87
CA ILE A 59 9.79 0.18 -0.91
C ILE A 59 8.39 0.65 -1.32
N GLU A 60 8.27 1.88 -1.84
CA GLU A 60 7.02 2.37 -2.39
C GLU A 60 6.52 1.48 -3.53
N GLN A 61 7.37 1.17 -4.51
CA GLN A 61 6.98 0.32 -5.64
C GLN A 61 6.55 -1.07 -5.18
N CYS A 62 7.28 -1.69 -4.25
CA CYS A 62 6.90 -2.96 -3.64
C CYS A 62 5.51 -2.87 -2.99
N THR A 63 5.28 -1.82 -2.20
CA THR A 63 4.00 -1.61 -1.49
C THR A 63 2.84 -1.40 -2.46
N LEU A 64 3.05 -0.63 -3.53
CA LEU A 64 2.04 -0.41 -4.57
C LEU A 64 1.67 -1.72 -5.29
N ILE A 65 2.66 -2.56 -5.59
CA ILE A 65 2.44 -3.90 -6.17
C ILE A 65 1.66 -4.77 -5.18
N GLY A 66 2.08 -4.84 -3.92
CA GLY A 66 1.39 -5.63 -2.89
C GLY A 66 -0.06 -5.21 -2.70
N GLN A 67 -0.33 -3.90 -2.65
CA GLN A 67 -1.69 -3.37 -2.55
C GLN A 67 -2.52 -3.67 -3.82
N HIS A 68 -1.91 -3.62 -5.01
CA HIS A 68 -2.58 -4.00 -6.26
C HIS A 68 -2.99 -5.47 -6.26
N LEU A 69 -2.10 -6.36 -5.81
CA LEU A 69 -2.37 -7.80 -5.69
C LEU A 69 -3.48 -8.09 -4.67
N ASP A 70 -3.49 -7.36 -3.54
CA ASP A 70 -4.50 -7.47 -2.49
C ASP A 70 -5.90 -7.11 -3.00
N VAL A 71 -6.03 -5.95 -3.65
CA VAL A 71 -7.33 -5.44 -4.14
C VAL A 71 -7.86 -6.27 -5.30
N ASN A 72 -7.01 -6.61 -6.27
CA ASN A 72 -7.46 -7.28 -7.49
C ASN A 72 -7.45 -8.80 -7.38
N GLY A 73 -6.69 -9.37 -6.45
CA GLY A 73 -6.69 -10.81 -6.24
C GLY A 73 -8.01 -11.34 -5.65
N GLY A 74 -8.83 -10.49 -5.02
CA GLY A 74 -10.10 -10.89 -4.40
C GLY A 74 -11.23 -11.27 -5.37
N GLY A 75 -11.04 -11.15 -6.69
CA GLY A 75 -12.10 -11.32 -7.67
C GLY A 75 -12.29 -12.75 -8.18
N GLY A 76 -13.33 -13.45 -7.70
CA GLY A 76 -14.28 -14.31 -8.43
C GLY A 76 -13.83 -15.47 -9.35
N ALA A 77 -12.67 -15.42 -10.01
CA ALA A 77 -12.21 -16.45 -10.94
C ALA A 77 -11.42 -17.57 -10.26
N ALA A 78 -10.75 -17.28 -9.13
CA ALA A 78 -9.98 -18.28 -8.38
C ALA A 78 -10.82 -19.11 -7.38
N LEU A 79 -12.04 -18.67 -7.06
CA LEU A 79 -12.91 -19.36 -6.09
C LEU A 79 -13.66 -20.58 -6.65
N GLN A 80 -13.31 -21.06 -7.86
CA GLN A 80 -13.90 -22.28 -8.42
C GLN A 80 -12.93 -23.45 -8.66
N GLU A 81 -11.64 -23.33 -8.31
CA GLU A 81 -10.72 -24.47 -8.48
C GLU A 81 -10.43 -25.21 -7.17
N LYS A 82 -11.31 -26.18 -6.90
CA LYS A 82 -11.07 -27.53 -6.32
C LYS A 82 -10.20 -27.67 -5.06
N LYS A 83 -10.83 -28.26 -4.04
CA LYS A 83 -10.26 -28.84 -2.81
C LYS A 83 -9.26 -29.98 -3.09
N ASN A 84 -8.04 -29.65 -3.50
CA ASN A 84 -6.91 -30.56 -3.62
C ASN A 84 -5.68 -29.88 -2.98
N ASN A 85 -4.72 -30.64 -2.42
CA ASN A 85 -3.53 -30.08 -1.74
C ASN A 85 -2.77 -29.02 -2.57
N LYS A 86 -2.75 -29.16 -3.90
CA LYS A 86 -2.10 -28.21 -4.83
C LYS A 86 -2.81 -26.84 -4.93
N GLY A 87 -4.09 -26.78 -4.57
CA GLY A 87 -4.86 -25.53 -4.48
C GLY A 87 -4.50 -24.76 -3.20
N GLU A 88 -4.42 -25.46 -2.07
CA GLU A 88 -4.04 -24.87 -0.78
C GLU A 88 -2.62 -24.29 -0.80
N GLU A 89 -1.66 -24.99 -1.41
CA GLU A 89 -0.28 -24.48 -1.57
C GLU A 89 -0.24 -23.17 -2.37
N LYS A 90 -1.01 -23.07 -3.46
CA LYS A 90 -1.10 -21.84 -4.27
C LYS A 90 -1.78 -20.70 -3.53
N GLU A 91 -2.77 -20.98 -2.70
CA GLU A 91 -3.41 -19.96 -1.86
C GLU A 91 -2.46 -19.42 -0.80
N ILE A 92 -1.68 -20.29 -0.15
CA ILE A 92 -0.64 -19.90 0.82
C ILE A 92 0.45 -19.08 0.13
N GLU A 93 0.94 -19.53 -1.02
CA GLU A 93 1.94 -18.79 -1.80
C GLU A 93 1.44 -17.39 -2.14
N ARG A 94 0.20 -17.29 -2.65
CA ARG A 94 -0.43 -16.01 -2.97
C ARG A 94 -0.57 -15.12 -1.74
N PHE A 95 -1.03 -15.66 -0.62
CA PHE A 95 -1.14 -14.92 0.64
C PHE A 95 0.24 -14.38 1.05
N ASN A 96 1.28 -15.22 1.02
CA ASN A 96 2.65 -14.85 1.36
C ASN A 96 3.18 -13.77 0.44
N THR A 97 2.92 -13.84 -0.88
CA THR A 97 3.31 -12.79 -1.82
C THR A 97 2.63 -11.47 -1.49
N ILE A 98 1.31 -11.47 -1.22
CA ILE A 98 0.60 -10.24 -0.85
C ILE A 98 1.17 -9.67 0.45
N ALA A 99 1.35 -10.50 1.48
CA ALA A 99 1.87 -10.06 2.77
C ALA A 99 3.31 -9.50 2.66
N LEU A 100 4.17 -10.17 1.89
CA LEU A 100 5.55 -9.73 1.63
C LEU A 100 5.56 -8.35 0.98
N TYR A 101 4.90 -8.20 -0.17
CA TYR A 101 4.98 -6.94 -0.93
C TYR A 101 4.19 -5.80 -0.30
N LYS A 102 3.07 -6.09 0.40
CA LYS A 102 2.21 -5.04 0.99
C LYS A 102 2.72 -4.55 2.34
N THR A 103 3.62 -5.26 3.03
CA THR A 103 3.89 -4.98 4.46
C THR A 103 5.31 -5.22 4.93
N ALA A 104 6.01 -6.27 4.47
CA ALA A 104 7.34 -6.62 5.00
C ALA A 104 8.44 -5.71 4.43
#